data_AF-A0A653HRN8-F1
#
_entry.id   AF-A0A653HRN8-F1
#
_cell.length_a   1.000
_cell.length_b   1.000
_cell.length_c   1.000
_cell.angle_alpha   90.00
_cell.angle_beta   90.00
_cell.angle_gamma   90.00
#
_symmetry.space_group_name_H-M   'P 1'
#
loop_
_entity.id
_entity.type
_entity.pdbx_description
1 polymer ?
#
loop_
_entity_poly.entity_id
_entity_poly.type
_entity_poly.pdbx_seq_one_letter_code
_entity_poly.pdbx_strand_id
1 'polypeptide(L)'
;MIFFLQFITIAILVTFLDKYEKIPVFYARKLTHMVCGVFILVFDFSLRKELSTLNSNDAVQKVATRHYYCLYIYLISLAAILRCFFYPFRFGKLRDKGIIIYNIIVSLFFLFNIPLYTLTPIFFADPMAAIVGIHFPKYTIYQKKT
;
A
#
# COMPACT_ATOMS: atom_id res chain seq x y z
N MET A 1 -4.90 -19.60 2.83
CA MET A 1 -3.97 -19.94 1.72
C MET A 1 -3.82 -18.81 0.70
N ILE A 2 -4.92 -18.27 0.15
CA ILE A 2 -4.90 -17.16 -0.84
C ILE A 2 -4.13 -15.93 -0.34
N PHE A 3 -4.35 -15.50 0.91
CA PHE A 3 -3.69 -14.32 1.48
C PHE A 3 -2.17 -14.48 1.64
N PHE A 4 -1.73 -15.66 2.03
CA PHE A 4 -0.30 -15.98 2.13
C PHE A 4 0.39 -15.96 0.76
N LEU A 5 -0.30 -16.48 -0.27
CA LEU A 5 0.19 -16.40 -1.65
C LEU A 5 0.27 -14.94 -2.13
N GLN A 6 -0.72 -14.12 -1.80
CA GLN A 6 -0.69 -12.68 -2.10
C GLN A 6 0.51 -11.99 -1.42
N PHE A 7 0.78 -12.31 -0.15
CA PHE A 7 1.95 -11.77 0.58
C PHE A 7 3.26 -12.09 -0.13
N ILE A 8 3.47 -13.37 -0.45
CA ILE A 8 4.69 -13.84 -1.13
C ILE A 8 4.83 -13.12 -2.47
N THR A 9 3.74 -13.01 -3.23
CA THR A 9 3.72 -12.32 -4.52
C THR A 9 4.16 -10.86 -4.38
N ILE A 10 3.63 -10.14 -3.39
CA ILE A 10 4.03 -8.75 -3.09
C ILE A 10 5.50 -8.69 -2.69
N ALA A 11 5.93 -9.55 -1.77
CA ALA A 11 7.30 -9.55 -1.27
C ALA A 11 8.31 -9.81 -2.41
N ILE A 12 8.02 -10.74 -3.31
CA ILE A 12 8.83 -11.02 -4.49
C ILE A 12 8.86 -9.81 -5.43
N LEU A 13 7.70 -9.22 -5.74
CA LEU A 13 7.62 -8.10 -6.65
C LEU A 13 8.33 -6.85 -6.11
N VAL A 14 8.13 -6.52 -4.83
CA VAL A 14 8.81 -5.40 -4.17
C VAL A 14 10.32 -5.64 -4.15
N THR A 15 10.76 -6.86 -3.85
CA THR A 15 12.19 -7.21 -3.87
C THR A 15 12.77 -7.14 -5.28
N PHE A 16 12.01 -7.54 -6.30
CA PHE A 16 12.40 -7.39 -7.69
C PHE A 16 12.58 -5.92 -8.06
N LEU A 17 11.62 -5.05 -7.73
CA LEU A 17 11.71 -3.60 -7.97
C LEU A 17 12.86 -2.95 -7.19
N ASP A 18 13.16 -3.46 -6.00
CA ASP A 18 14.27 -3.01 -5.15
C ASP A 18 15.65 -3.38 -5.76
N LYS A 19 15.78 -4.59 -6.31
CA LYS A 19 17.05 -5.11 -6.85
C LYS A 19 17.30 -4.77 -8.33
N TYR A 20 16.26 -4.52 -9.11
CA TYR A 20 16.40 -4.36 -10.55
C TYR A 20 16.84 -2.93 -10.93
N GLU A 21 18.16 -2.71 -11.05
CA GLU A 21 18.78 -1.39 -11.19
C GLU A 21 18.42 -0.64 -12.48
N LYS A 22 18.03 -1.37 -13.54
CA LYS A 22 17.65 -0.77 -14.82
C LYS A 22 16.39 0.11 -14.74
N ILE A 23 15.54 -0.08 -13.72
CA ILE A 23 14.36 0.79 -13.52
C ILE A 23 14.78 2.03 -12.74
N PRO A 24 14.51 3.25 -13.24
CA PRO A 24 14.82 4.46 -12.49
C PRO A 24 14.08 4.48 -11.16
N VAL A 25 14.77 4.95 -10.11
CA VAL A 25 14.29 4.99 -8.72
C VAL A 25 12.89 5.61 -8.60
N PHE A 26 12.63 6.66 -9.37
CA PHE A 26 11.32 7.32 -9.40
C PHE A 26 10.18 6.36 -9.78
N TYR A 27 10.34 5.62 -10.89
CA TYR A 27 9.34 4.67 -11.37
C TYR A 27 9.21 3.49 -10.41
N ALA A 28 10.32 2.93 -9.92
CA ALA A 28 10.30 1.83 -8.96
C ALA A 28 9.48 2.18 -7.71
N ARG A 29 9.64 3.41 -7.19
CA ARG A 29 8.88 3.91 -6.05
C ARG A 29 7.37 4.01 -6.34
N LYS A 30 6.99 4.67 -7.44
CA LYS A 30 5.59 4.91 -7.77
C LYS A 30 4.87 3.62 -8.18
N LEU A 31 5.55 2.71 -8.88
CA LEU A 31 5.03 1.38 -9.18
C LEU A 31 4.84 0.54 -7.91
N THR A 32 5.83 0.53 -7.00
CA THR A 32 5.69 -0.17 -5.72
C THR A 32 4.49 0.34 -4.94
N HIS A 33 4.31 1.65 -4.88
CA HIS A 33 3.17 2.29 -4.22
C HIS A 33 1.83 1.85 -4.83
N MET A 34 1.71 1.91 -6.15
CA MET A 34 0.48 1.48 -6.84
C MET A 34 0.20 0.00 -6.62
N VAL A 35 1.20 -0.87 -6.79
CA VAL A 35 1.00 -2.31 -6.68
C VAL A 35 0.60 -2.67 -5.25
N CYS A 36 1.27 -2.13 -4.23
CA CYS A 36 0.85 -2.30 -2.84
C CYS A 36 -0.61 -1.84 -2.63
N GLY A 37 -1.00 -0.70 -3.20
CA GLY A 37 -2.38 -0.21 -3.15
C GLY A 37 -3.40 -1.15 -3.81
N VAL A 38 -3.10 -1.68 -4.99
CA VAL A 38 -3.93 -2.71 -5.67
C VAL A 38 -4.12 -3.91 -4.76
N PHE A 39 -3.03 -4.42 -4.19
CA PHE A 39 -3.10 -5.60 -3.34
C PHE A 39 -3.92 -5.37 -2.07
N ILE A 40 -3.79 -4.21 -1.43
CA ILE A 40 -4.61 -3.84 -0.27
C ILE A 40 -6.10 -3.82 -0.63
N LEU A 41 -6.46 -3.32 -1.82
CA LEU A 41 -7.86 -3.29 -2.27
C LEU A 41 -8.39 -4.66 -2.64
N VAL A 42 -7.61 -5.49 -3.34
CA VAL A 42 -7.97 -6.87 -3.65
C VAL A 42 -8.16 -7.66 -2.35
N PHE A 43 -7.30 -7.41 -1.36
CA PHE A 43 -7.39 -7.99 -0.03
C PHE A 43 -8.67 -7.54 0.69
N ASP A 44 -8.97 -6.24 0.73
CA ASP A 44 -10.19 -5.69 1.33
C ASP A 44 -11.46 -6.25 0.67
N PHE A 45 -11.48 -6.34 -0.67
CA PHE A 45 -12.59 -6.93 -1.40
C PHE A 45 -12.77 -8.42 -1.07
N SER A 46 -11.67 -9.18 -1.01
CA SER A 46 -11.69 -10.61 -0.66
C SER A 46 -12.21 -10.81 0.76
N LEU A 47 -11.77 -9.97 1.70
CA LEU A 47 -12.25 -9.96 3.08
C LEU A 47 -13.75 -9.69 3.16
N ARG A 48 -14.24 -8.63 2.50
CA ARG A 48 -15.68 -8.30 2.51
C ARG A 48 -16.52 -9.44 1.94
N LYS A 49 -16.03 -10.11 0.89
CA LYS A 49 -16.69 -11.27 0.29
C LYS A 49 -16.75 -12.46 1.27
N GLU A 50 -15.66 -12.75 1.97
CA GLU A 50 -15.63 -13.81 2.97
C GLU A 50 -16.59 -13.50 4.13
N LEU A 51 -16.60 -12.24 4.59
CA LEU A 51 -17.49 -11.78 5.66
C LEU A 51 -18.98 -11.85 5.26
N SER A 52 -19.31 -11.61 3.98
CA SER A 52 -20.68 -11.68 3.47
C SER A 52 -21.18 -13.11 3.29
N THR A 53 -20.27 -14.07 3.03
CA THR A 53 -20.62 -15.50 2.95
C THR A 53 -20.86 -16.15 4.31
N LEU A 54 -20.40 -15.53 5.41
CA LEU A 54 -20.67 -16.01 6.76
C LEU A 54 -22.11 -15.73 7.17
N ASN A 55 -22.78 -16.73 7.73
CA ASN A 55 -24.15 -16.63 8.23
C ASN A 55 -24.31 -15.50 9.26
N SER A 56 -25.51 -14.92 9.35
CA SER A 56 -25.83 -13.86 10.32
C SER A 56 -25.70 -14.32 11.78
N ASN A 57 -25.84 -15.63 12.02
CA ASN A 57 -25.84 -16.20 13.36
C ASN A 57 -24.43 -16.37 13.95
N ASP A 58 -23.39 -16.30 13.12
CA ASP A 58 -22.00 -16.48 13.52
C ASP A 58 -21.30 -15.13 13.74
N ALA A 59 -21.89 -14.28 14.57
CA ALA A 59 -21.36 -12.95 14.89
C ALA A 59 -19.94 -13.03 15.49
N VAL A 60 -19.68 -14.05 16.32
CA VAL A 60 -18.36 -14.30 16.94
C VAL A 60 -17.31 -14.58 15.86
N GLN A 61 -17.65 -15.39 14.86
CA GLN A 61 -16.73 -15.72 13.76
C GLN A 61 -16.43 -14.48 12.92
N LYS A 62 -17.44 -13.66 12.58
CA LYS A 62 -17.21 -12.41 11.84
C LYS A 62 -16.25 -11.47 12.55
N VAL A 63 -16.37 -11.34 13.86
CA VAL A 63 -15.49 -10.51 14.69
C VAL A 63 -14.07 -11.08 14.73
N ALA A 64 -13.93 -12.38 15.00
CA ALA A 64 -12.62 -13.05 15.06
C ALA A 64 -11.86 -12.95 13.73
N THR A 65 -12.56 -13.25 12.63
CA THR A 65 -12.09 -13.12 11.25
C THR A 65 -11.56 -11.70 11.04
N ARG A 66 -12.37 -10.65 11.29
CA ARG A 66 -11.95 -9.25 11.16
C ARG A 66 -10.69 -8.89 11.96
N HIS A 67 -10.60 -9.30 13.22
CA HIS A 67 -9.42 -9.01 14.06
C HIS A 67 -8.15 -9.63 13.51
N TYR A 68 -8.22 -10.87 13.03
CA TYR A 68 -7.09 -11.54 12.38
C TYR A 68 -6.58 -10.75 11.16
N TYR A 69 -7.48 -10.21 10.35
CA TYR A 69 -7.13 -9.38 9.20
C TYR A 69 -6.50 -8.04 9.58
N CYS A 70 -7.04 -7.35 10.59
CA CYS A 70 -6.43 -6.12 11.08
C CYS A 70 -5.00 -6.36 11.57
N LEU A 71 -4.78 -7.43 12.36
CA LEU A 71 -3.44 -7.81 12.82
C LEU A 71 -2.49 -8.08 11.66
N TYR A 72 -2.97 -8.76 10.62
CA TYR A 72 -2.18 -9.08 9.44
C TYR A 72 -1.68 -7.82 8.71
N ILE A 73 -2.55 -6.84 8.46
CA ILE A 73 -2.13 -5.58 7.84
C ILE A 73 -1.24 -4.75 8.75
N TYR A 74 -1.50 -4.76 10.07
CA TYR A 74 -0.59 -4.11 11.00
C TYR A 74 0.81 -4.70 10.93
N LEU A 75 0.95 -6.03 10.90
CA LEU A 75 2.24 -6.69 10.75
C LEU A 75 2.95 -6.28 9.46
N ILE A 76 2.25 -6.21 8.33
CA ILE A 76 2.82 -5.78 7.04
C ILE A 76 3.26 -4.31 7.11
N SER A 77 2.39 -3.43 7.61
CA SER A 77 2.67 -2.00 7.71
C SER A 77 3.86 -1.72 8.64
N LEU A 78 3.94 -2.43 9.76
CA LEU A 78 5.03 -2.36 10.72
C LEU A 78 6.33 -2.87 10.10
N ALA A 79 6.31 -4.02 9.40
CA ALA A 79 7.48 -4.54 8.71
C ALA A 79 8.00 -3.57 7.64
N ALA A 80 7.10 -2.93 6.87
CA ALA A 80 7.47 -1.93 5.88
C ALA A 80 8.10 -0.68 6.51
N ILE A 81 7.55 -0.22 7.64
CA ILE A 81 8.09 0.91 8.41
C ILE A 81 9.47 0.55 8.99
N LEU A 82 9.60 -0.60 9.64
CA LEU A 82 10.87 -1.07 10.22
C LEU A 82 11.96 -1.19 9.14
N ARG A 83 11.61 -1.71 7.96
CA ARG A 83 12.53 -1.78 6.83
C ARG A 83 13.05 -0.38 6.44
N CYS A 84 12.24 0.67 6.50
CA CYS A 84 12.68 2.03 6.22
C CYS A 84 13.69 2.59 7.25
N PHE A 85 13.80 2.00 8.45
CA PHE A 85 14.75 2.40 9.48
C PHE A 85 16.06 1.61 9.42
N PHE A 86 16.00 0.29 9.19
CA PHE A 86 17.20 -0.57 9.20
C PHE A 86 17.83 -0.72 7.82
N TYR A 87 17.03 -1.03 6.79
CA TYR A 87 17.49 -1.33 5.44
C TYR A 87 16.55 -0.67 4.43
N PRO A 88 16.73 0.65 4.18
CA PRO A 88 15.84 1.36 3.27
C PRO A 88 15.90 0.73 1.88
N PHE A 89 14.74 0.69 1.22
CA PHE A 89 14.66 0.29 -0.19
C PHE A 89 15.58 1.19 -1.02
N ARG A 90 16.12 0.66 -2.13
CA ARG A 90 16.90 1.42 -3.12
C ARG A 90 16.19 2.70 -3.55
N PHE A 91 14.87 2.64 -3.63
CA PHE A 91 14.03 3.75 -4.05
C PHE A 91 13.48 4.62 -2.91
N GLY A 92 13.79 4.26 -1.66
CA GLY A 92 13.45 5.01 -0.45
C GLY A 92 14.68 5.71 0.14
N LYS A 93 14.46 6.76 0.93
CA LYS A 93 15.51 7.33 1.78
C LYS A 93 15.40 6.76 3.20
N LEU A 94 16.48 6.87 3.98
CA LEU A 94 16.42 6.59 5.41
C LEU A 94 15.31 7.46 6.05
N ARG A 95 14.38 6.84 6.79
CA ARG A 95 13.19 7.52 7.37
C ARG A 95 12.31 8.19 6.32
N ASP A 96 12.05 7.50 5.20
CA ASP A 96 11.19 8.02 4.14
C ASP A 96 9.77 8.35 4.67
N LYS A 97 9.50 9.65 4.83
CA LYS A 97 8.22 10.15 5.33
C LYS A 97 7.04 9.66 4.49
N GLY A 98 7.22 9.50 3.18
CA GLY A 98 6.15 9.04 2.29
C GLY A 98 5.74 7.60 2.57
N ILE A 99 6.71 6.69 2.72
CA ILE A 99 6.43 5.28 3.03
C ILE A 99 5.85 5.14 4.44
N ILE A 100 6.37 5.91 5.40
CA ILE A 100 5.87 5.89 6.78
C ILE A 100 4.41 6.41 6.83
N ILE A 101 4.14 7.60 6.27
CA ILE A 101 2.80 8.20 6.26
C ILE A 101 1.81 7.28 5.54
N TYR A 102 2.20 6.73 4.39
CA TYR A 102 1.37 5.77 3.65
C TYR A 102 0.93 4.60 4.53
N ASN A 103 1.88 3.91 5.17
CA ASN A 103 1.59 2.74 5.99
C ASN A 103 0.78 3.11 7.25
N ILE A 104 1.01 4.29 7.83
CA ILE A 104 0.20 4.79 8.95
C ILE A 104 -1.25 5.05 8.51
N ILE A 105 -1.46 5.71 7.37
CA ILE A 105 -2.82 5.99 6.86
C ILE A 105 -3.58 4.69 6.59
N VAL A 106 -2.96 3.73 5.90
CA VAL A 106 -3.57 2.42 5.64
C VAL A 106 -3.97 1.73 6.95
N SER A 107 -3.07 1.72 7.92
CA SER A 107 -3.29 1.15 9.25
C SER A 107 -4.38 1.85 10.06
N LEU A 108 -4.52 3.17 9.94
CA LEU A 108 -5.61 3.94 10.55
C LEU A 108 -6.96 3.64 9.90
N PHE A 109 -7.01 3.51 8.57
CA PHE A 109 -8.24 3.16 7.87
C PHE A 109 -8.76 1.78 8.28
N PHE A 110 -7.86 0.82 8.47
CA PHE A 110 -8.22 -0.48 9.05
C PHE A 110 -8.68 -0.36 10.51
N LEU A 111 -8.05 0.49 11.32
CA LEU A 111 -8.45 0.72 12.72
C LEU A 111 -9.89 1.24 12.82
N PHE A 112 -10.21 2.26 12.03
CA PHE A 112 -11.51 2.90 12.02
C PHE A 112 -12.54 2.18 11.15
N ASN A 113 -12.16 1.04 10.56
CA ASN A 113 -13.04 0.25 9.71
C ASN A 113 -13.59 1.03 8.50
N ILE A 114 -12.84 2.02 8.04
CA ILE A 114 -13.21 2.88 6.92
C ILE A 114 -12.95 2.08 5.63
N PRO A 115 -13.86 2.16 4.63
CA PRO A 115 -13.61 1.55 3.34
C PRO A 115 -12.32 2.06 2.69
N LEU A 116 -11.43 1.12 2.35
CA LEU A 116 -10.13 1.44 1.73
C LEU A 116 -10.25 1.88 0.29
N TYR A 117 -11.39 1.62 -0.37
CA TYR A 117 -11.64 2.20 -1.69
C TYR A 117 -11.58 3.73 -1.66
N THR A 118 -11.83 4.37 -0.51
CA THR A 118 -11.68 5.82 -0.33
C THR A 118 -10.22 6.28 -0.49
N LEU A 119 -9.24 5.39 -0.27
CA LEU A 119 -7.81 5.66 -0.49
C LEU A 119 -7.38 5.45 -1.94
N THR A 120 -8.26 5.04 -2.85
CA THR A 120 -7.93 4.85 -4.27
C THR A 120 -7.25 6.07 -4.91
N PRO A 121 -7.61 7.34 -4.61
CA PRO A 121 -6.89 8.48 -5.18
C PRO A 121 -5.43 8.54 -4.72
N ILE A 122 -5.15 8.16 -3.47
CA ILE A 122 -3.79 8.09 -2.95
C ILE A 122 -3.04 6.97 -3.64
N PHE A 123 -3.66 5.78 -3.74
CA PHE A 123 -3.02 4.59 -4.31
C PHE A 123 -2.74 4.70 -5.81
N PHE A 124 -3.59 5.38 -6.57
CA PHE A 124 -3.52 5.42 -8.04
C PHE A 124 -3.35 6.81 -8.60
N ALA A 125 -4.22 7.76 -8.23
CA ALA A 125 -4.24 9.07 -8.87
C ALA A 125 -2.95 9.86 -8.61
N ASP A 126 -2.42 9.86 -7.38
CA ASP A 126 -1.13 10.48 -7.07
C ASP A 126 0.04 9.87 -7.85
N PRO A 127 0.31 8.55 -7.79
CA PRO A 127 1.43 7.97 -8.52
C PRO A 127 1.26 8.05 -10.04
N MET A 128 0.04 7.91 -10.57
CA MET A 128 -0.21 8.10 -12.01
C MET A 128 0.01 9.53 -12.44
N ALA A 129 -0.54 10.51 -11.72
CA ALA A 129 -0.30 11.92 -12.02
C ALA A 129 1.19 12.26 -11.98
N ALA A 130 1.93 11.68 -11.03
CA ALA A 130 3.38 11.88 -10.93
C ALA A 130 4.15 11.25 -12.11
N ILE A 131 3.76 10.06 -12.57
CA ILE A 131 4.38 9.39 -13.72
C ILE A 131 4.06 10.14 -15.02
N VAL A 132 2.79 10.44 -15.23
CA VAL A 132 2.30 11.15 -16.42
C VAL A 132 2.88 12.55 -16.47
N GLY A 133 2.93 13.26 -15.34
CA GLY A 133 3.43 14.64 -15.22
C GLY A 133 4.90 14.83 -15.59
N ILE A 134 5.72 13.77 -15.67
CA ILE A 134 7.10 13.85 -16.20
C ILE A 134 7.10 14.15 -17.70
N HIS A 135 6.09 13.70 -18.43
CA HIS A 135 6.01 13.83 -19.89
C HIS A 135 5.41 15.17 -20.33
N PHE A 136 4.82 15.93 -19.40
CA PHE A 136 4.28 17.24 -19.68
C PHE A 136 5.33 18.33 -19.40
N PRO A 137 5.42 19.36 -20.24
CA PRO A 137 6.25 20.52 -19.94
C PRO A 137 5.83 21.11 -18.59
N LYS A 138 6.80 21.50 -17.77
CA LYS A 138 6.52 22.19 -16.51
C LYS A 138 6.09 23.62 -16.82
N TYR A 139 4.82 23.81 -17.11
CA TYR A 139 4.22 25.13 -17.13
C TYR A 139 4.12 25.59 -15.67
N THR A 140 4.95 26.54 -15.25
CA THR A 140 4.80 27.20 -13.96
C THR A 140 3.54 28.05 -14.01
N ILE A 141 2.41 27.46 -13.60
CA ILE A 141 1.12 28.17 -13.54
C ILE A 141 1.14 29.22 -12.42
N TYR A 142 2.05 29.13 -11.44
CA TYR A 142 2.26 30.19 -10.45
C TYR A 142 3.66 30.13 -9.81
N GLN A 143 4.17 31.29 -9.40
CA GLN A 143 5.55 31.66 -9.07
C GLN A 143 6.46 30.59 -8.41
N LYS A 144 7.75 30.63 -8.82
CA LYS A 144 8.87 29.97 -8.13
C LYS A 144 8.82 30.30 -6.64
N LYS A 145 8.50 29.32 -5.78
CA LYS A 145 8.81 29.44 -4.36
C LYS A 145 10.32 29.27 -4.20
N THR A 146 10.99 30.38 -3.91
CA THR A 146 12.34 30.44 -3.36
C THR A 146 12.43 29.67 -2.06
#